data_AF-A0A535MCU7-F1
#
_entry.id   AF-A0A535MCU7-F1
#
_cell.length_a   1.000
_cell.length_b   1.000
_cell.length_c   1.000
_cell.angle_alpha   90.00
_cell.angle_beta   90.00
_cell.angle_gamma   90.00
#
_symmetry.space_group_name_H-M   'P 1'
#
loop_
_entity.id
_entity.type
_entity.pdbx_description
1 polymer ?
#
loop_
_entity_poly.entity_id
_entity_poly.type
_entity_poly.pdbx_seq_one_letter_code
_entity_poly.pdbx_strand_id
1 'polypeptide(L)'
;MFDCRMCGQCILHSTGLTCPMRCPKNLRNGPCGGVRADGKCEVYPDKPCVWVQAWERSRQLPVYREHMFHVNAPVDWRLQGSSSWINLVTGRDRATPRGWQAAHGPSA
;
A
#
# COMPACT_ATOMS: atom_id res chain seq x y z
N MET A 1 4.12 7.84 14.05
CA MET A 1 4.93 7.34 12.92
C MET A 1 4.00 6.67 11.90
N PHE A 2 3.89 7.17 10.67
CA PHE A 2 3.13 6.66 9.49
C PHE A 2 1.64 6.22 9.60
N ASP A 3 1.01 6.23 10.79
CA ASP A 3 -0.37 5.76 11.04
C ASP A 3 -0.60 4.32 10.52
N CYS A 4 0.29 3.41 10.95
CA CYS A 4 0.26 2.00 10.56
C CYS A 4 -1.04 1.33 11.01
N ARG A 5 -1.67 0.57 10.11
CA ARG A 5 -2.89 -0.21 10.39
C ARG A 5 -2.64 -1.70 10.61
N MET A 6 -1.38 -2.08 10.85
CA MET A 6 -0.98 -3.44 11.24
C MET A 6 -1.51 -4.54 10.30
N CYS A 7 -1.41 -4.36 8.98
CA CYS A 7 -1.85 -5.38 8.01
C CYS A 7 -0.88 -6.58 7.90
N GLY A 8 0.25 -6.59 8.62
CA GLY A 8 1.22 -7.68 8.59
C GLY A 8 2.07 -7.79 7.33
N GLN A 9 1.87 -6.95 6.31
CA GLN A 9 2.59 -6.97 5.03
C GLN A 9 2.90 -5.55 4.54
N CYS A 10 3.96 -4.93 5.09
CA CYS A 10 4.30 -3.52 4.86
C CYS A 10 4.81 -3.26 3.43
N ILE A 11 4.30 -2.21 2.77
CA ILE A 11 4.73 -1.78 1.42
C ILE A 11 4.98 -0.26 1.34
N LEU A 12 5.46 0.35 2.43
CA LEU A 12 5.70 1.80 2.48
C LEU A 12 6.64 2.29 1.37
N HIS A 13 7.67 1.51 1.03
CA HIS A 13 8.61 1.84 -0.04
C HIS A 13 7.92 1.95 -1.41
N SER A 14 6.87 1.16 -1.68
CA SER A 14 6.09 1.21 -2.92
C SER A 14 4.98 2.27 -2.94
N THR A 15 4.74 2.94 -1.81
CA THR A 15 3.56 3.81 -1.62
C THR A 15 3.94 5.20 -1.12
N GLY A 16 5.12 5.70 -1.52
CA GLY A 16 5.56 7.05 -1.13
C GLY A 16 5.62 7.22 0.39
N LEU A 17 6.06 6.18 1.11
CA LEU A 17 6.09 6.10 2.57
C LEU A 17 4.73 6.42 3.23
N THR A 18 3.63 6.05 2.57
CA THR A 18 2.27 6.29 3.03
C THR A 18 1.53 4.97 3.19
N CYS A 19 1.08 4.64 4.40
CA CYS A 19 0.38 3.37 4.63
C CYS A 19 -0.95 3.33 3.84
N PRO A 20 -1.10 2.45 2.82
CA PRO A 20 -2.29 2.42 1.97
C PRO A 20 -3.54 1.96 2.72
N MET A 21 -3.35 1.21 3.81
CA MET A 21 -4.42 0.73 4.69
C MET A 21 -5.08 1.86 5.50
N ARG A 22 -4.55 3.08 5.45
CA ARG A 22 -5.26 4.27 5.96
C ARG A 22 -6.50 4.62 5.12
N CYS A 23 -6.61 4.07 3.91
CA CYS A 23 -7.81 4.21 3.09
C CYS A 23 -8.98 3.48 3.77
N PRO A 24 -10.16 4.10 3.96
CA PRO A 24 -11.32 3.44 4.55
C PRO A 24 -11.80 2.21 3.77
N LYS A 25 -11.43 2.13 2.49
CA LYS A 25 -11.75 1.00 1.60
C LYS A 25 -10.64 -0.07 1.57
N ASN A 26 -9.61 0.06 2.41
CA ASN A 26 -8.46 -0.87 2.49
C ASN A 26 -7.80 -1.19 1.15
N LEU A 27 -7.78 -0.24 0.22
CA LEU A 27 -7.22 -0.44 -1.11
C LEU A 27 -5.70 -0.47 -1.08
N ARG A 28 -5.13 -1.62 -1.44
CA ARG A 28 -3.68 -1.86 -1.52
C ARG A 28 -3.05 -1.32 -2.80
N ASN A 29 -3.82 -1.16 -3.87
CA ASN A 29 -3.34 -0.69 -5.16
C ASN A 29 -4.22 0.47 -5.65
N GLY A 30 -3.63 1.67 -5.68
CA GLY A 30 -4.22 2.85 -6.32
C GLY A 30 -5.47 3.45 -5.65
N PRO A 31 -5.89 4.65 -6.10
CA PRO A 31 -7.08 5.33 -5.61
C PRO A 31 -8.37 4.57 -6.00
N CYS A 32 -9.43 4.75 -5.21
CA CYS A 32 -10.73 4.11 -5.42
C CYS A 32 -11.57 4.66 -6.58
N GLY A 33 -11.05 5.59 -7.39
CA GLY A 33 -11.84 6.41 -8.32
C GLY A 33 -12.65 7.54 -7.66
N GLY A 34 -13.02 7.41 -6.38
CA GLY A 34 -13.68 8.45 -5.59
C GLY A 34 -12.74 9.49 -4.99
N VAL A 35 -11.70 9.92 -5.71
CA VAL A 35 -10.90 11.07 -5.26
C VAL A 35 -11.67 12.33 -5.63
N ARG A 36 -11.96 13.20 -4.66
CA ARG A 36 -12.65 14.47 -4.90
C ARG A 36 -11.75 15.40 -5.71
N ALA A 37 -12.35 16.36 -6.41
CA ALA A 37 -11.61 17.33 -7.23
C ALA A 37 -10.56 18.13 -6.44
N ASP A 38 -10.76 18.30 -5.12
CA ASP A 38 -9.83 18.95 -4.20
C ASP A 38 -8.77 17.98 -3.60
N GLY A 39 -8.64 16.77 -4.15
CA GLY A 39 -7.66 15.76 -3.71
C GLY A 39 -8.07 15.01 -2.43
N LYS A 40 -9.28 15.23 -1.91
CA LYS A 40 -9.75 14.62 -0.66
C LYS A 40 -10.48 13.29 -0.86
N CYS A 41 -10.67 12.57 0.22
CA CYS A 41 -11.34 11.27 0.22
C CYS A 41 -12.86 11.43 0.03
N GLU A 42 -13.48 10.55 -0.77
CA GLU A 42 -14.95 10.47 -0.89
C GLU A 42 -15.65 10.19 0.44
N VAL A 43 -15.11 9.23 1.23
CA VAL A 43 -15.74 8.79 2.48
C VAL A 43 -15.50 9.79 3.62
N TYR A 44 -14.35 10.45 3.63
CA TYR A 44 -13.98 11.45 4.64
C TYR A 44 -13.62 12.76 3.94
N PRO A 45 -14.60 13.65 3.69
CA PRO A 45 -14.39 14.88 2.93
C PRO A 45 -13.37 15.84 3.54
N ASP A 46 -13.09 15.74 4.83
CA ASP A 46 -12.09 16.59 5.51
C ASP A 46 -10.67 16.02 5.47
N LYS A 47 -10.49 14.80 4.95
CA LYS A 47 -9.20 14.10 4.93
C LYS A 47 -8.63 14.01 3.52
N PRO A 48 -7.33 14.28 3.32
CA PRO A 48 -6.68 14.07 2.03
C PRO A 48 -6.73 12.59 1.64
N CYS A 49 -6.89 12.32 0.34
CA CYS A 49 -6.85 10.95 -0.16
C CYS A 49 -5.45 10.35 0.06
N VAL A 50 -5.41 9.16 0.66
CA VAL A 50 -4.15 8.44 0.96
C VAL A 50 -3.30 8.22 -0.29
N TRP A 51 -3.92 7.94 -1.42
CA TRP A 51 -3.21 7.69 -2.69
C TRP A 51 -2.75 8.97 -3.39
N VAL A 52 -3.42 10.10 -3.18
CA VAL A 52 -2.90 11.41 -3.60
C VAL A 52 -1.64 11.73 -2.81
N GLN A 53 -1.67 11.56 -1.48
CA GLN A 53 -0.49 11.73 -0.63
C GLN A 53 0.65 10.79 -1.02
N ALA A 54 0.33 9.52 -1.29
CA ALA A 54 1.31 8.51 -1.71
C ALA A 54 2.01 8.94 -3.02
N TRP A 55 1.24 9.39 -4.02
CA TRP A 55 1.76 9.89 -5.29
C TRP A 55 2.66 11.11 -5.15
N GLU A 56 2.22 12.13 -4.40
CA GLU A 56 3.01 13.35 -4.20
C GLU A 56 4.34 13.05 -3.49
N ARG A 57 4.31 12.16 -2.50
CA ARG A 57 5.49 11.76 -1.74
C ARG A 57 6.43 10.86 -2.54
N SER A 58 5.91 9.95 -3.37
CA SER A 58 6.79 9.07 -4.18
C SER A 58 7.65 9.88 -5.16
N ARG A 59 7.13 11.01 -5.68
CA ARG A 59 7.88 11.93 -6.54
C ARG A 59 9.05 12.60 -5.85
N GLN A 60 9.07 12.63 -4.51
CA GLN A 60 10.15 13.21 -3.71
C GLN A 60 11.18 12.16 -3.26
N LEU A 61 10.93 10.86 -3.51
CA LEU A 61 11.85 9.82 -3.09
C LEU A 61 13.06 9.74 -4.05
N PRO A 62 14.29 9.64 -3.52
CA PRO A 62 15.48 9.45 -4.34
C PRO A 62 15.51 8.05 -5.00
N VAL A 63 14.87 7.07 -4.36
CA VAL A 63 14.76 5.66 -4.78
C VAL A 63 13.31 5.18 -4.66
N TYR A 64 12.94 4.13 -5.40
CA TYR A 64 11.61 3.51 -5.35
C TYR A 64 10.45 4.38 -5.85
N ARG A 65 10.71 5.51 -6.52
CA ARG A 65 9.65 6.39 -7.08
C ARG A 65 8.77 5.64 -8.09
N GLU A 66 9.38 4.74 -8.87
CA GLU A 66 8.75 3.88 -9.87
C GLU A 66 7.93 2.74 -9.27
N HIS A 67 8.20 2.35 -8.02
CA HIS A 67 7.44 1.30 -7.34
C HIS A 67 5.96 1.68 -7.12
N MET A 68 5.61 2.96 -7.24
CA MET A 68 4.23 3.43 -7.24
C MET A 68 3.36 2.78 -8.34
N PHE A 69 3.99 2.36 -9.44
CA PHE A 69 3.31 1.69 -10.55
C PHE A 69 3.27 0.16 -10.39
N HIS A 70 3.91 -0.40 -9.37
CA HIS A 70 3.89 -1.84 -9.14
C HIS A 70 2.53 -2.28 -8.61
N VAL A 71 1.93 -3.25 -9.29
CA VAL A 71 0.73 -3.94 -8.82
C VAL A 71 1.15 -4.93 -7.73
N ASN A 72 0.78 -4.65 -6.48
CA ASN A 72 1.13 -5.47 -5.33
C ASN A 72 0.11 -6.60 -5.12
N ALA A 73 0.56 -7.72 -4.57
CA ALA A 73 -0.32 -8.80 -4.15
C ALA A 73 -1.41 -8.30 -3.18
N PRO A 74 -2.61 -8.91 -3.22
CA PRO A 74 -3.66 -8.65 -2.23
C PRO A 74 -3.14 -8.89 -0.82
N VAL A 75 -3.68 -8.15 0.15
CA VAL A 75 -3.36 -8.37 1.57
C VAL A 75 -3.85 -9.76 1.99
N ASP A 76 -3.00 -10.52 2.66
CA ASP A 76 -3.41 -11.68 3.45
C ASP A 76 -3.89 -11.21 4.83
N TRP A 77 -5.21 -11.10 4.98
CA TRP A 77 -5.84 -10.65 6.22
C TRP A 77 -5.60 -11.58 7.41
N ARG A 78 -5.13 -12.82 7.21
CA ARG A 78 -4.73 -13.71 8.31
C ARG A 78 -3.49 -13.21 9.05
N LEU A 79 -2.72 -12.29 8.44
CA LEU A 79 -1.54 -11.66 9.05
C LEU A 79 -1.87 -10.35 9.78
N GLN A 80 -3.12 -9.91 9.81
CA GLN A 80 -3.49 -8.69 10.51
C GLN A 80 -3.12 -8.76 12.00
N GLY A 81 -2.59 -7.67 12.54
CA GLY A 81 -2.10 -7.56 13.92
C GLY A 81 -0.70 -8.15 14.14
N SER A 82 -0.14 -8.89 13.19
CA SER A 82 1.22 -9.43 13.29
C SER A 82 2.30 -8.46 12.78
N SER A 83 3.55 -8.70 13.16
CA SER A 83 4.70 -7.89 12.74
C SER A 83 5.05 -8.15 11.28
N SER A 84 5.09 -7.09 10.46
CA SER A 84 5.51 -7.21 9.05
C SER A 84 6.96 -7.67 8.90
N TRP A 85 7.84 -7.32 9.85
CA TRP A 85 9.24 -7.76 9.82
C TRP A 85 9.37 -9.26 10.08
N ILE A 86 8.63 -9.78 11.07
CA ILE A 86 8.63 -11.22 11.36
C ILE A 86 8.09 -11.99 10.15
N ASN A 87 7.01 -11.51 9.53
CA ASN A 87 6.44 -12.17 8.36
C ASN A 87 7.38 -12.13 7.15
N LEU A 88 8.11 -11.03 6.95
CA LEU A 88 9.12 -10.90 5.89
C LEU A 88 10.26 -11.91 6.06
N VAL A 89 10.84 -11.99 7.26
CA VAL A 89 11.99 -12.90 7.50
C VAL A 89 11.59 -14.38 7.52
N THR A 90 10.36 -14.68 7.95
CA THR A 90 9.82 -16.05 7.93
C THR A 90 9.19 -16.42 6.59
N GLY A 91 9.06 -15.48 5.66
CA GLY A 91 8.43 -15.67 4.35
C GLY A 91 6.91 -15.84 4.39
N ARG A 92 6.25 -15.62 5.53
CA ARG A 92 4.79 -15.73 5.67
C ARG A 92 4.03 -14.72 4.81
N ASP A 93 4.65 -13.58 4.50
CA ASP A 93 4.07 -12.54 3.65
C ASP A 93 4.15 -12.84 2.15
N ARG A 94 4.83 -13.92 1.74
CA ARG A 94 4.99 -14.33 0.33
C ARG A 94 3.83 -15.16 -0.20
N ALA A 95 2.91 -15.60 0.66
CA ALA A 95 1.75 -16.37 0.25
C ALA A 95 0.79 -15.48 -0.57
N THR A 96 0.55 -15.86 -1.83
CA THR A 96 -0.40 -15.16 -2.72
C THR A 96 -1.60 -16.06 -3.06
N PRO A 97 -2.77 -15.49 -3.39
CA PRO A 97 -3.92 -16.28 -3.82
C PRO A 97 -3.64 -17.07 -5.09
N ARG A 98 -4.32 -18.22 -5.26
CA ARG A 98 -4.22 -19.03 -6.47
C ARG A 98 -4.59 -18.18 -7.70
N GLY A 99 -3.72 -18.20 -8.71
CA GLY A 99 -3.91 -17.41 -9.94
C GLY A 99 -3.34 -15.99 -9.87
N TRP A 100 -2.73 -15.57 -8.76
CA TRP A 100 -1.97 -14.32 -8.72
C TRP A 100 -0.71 -14.44 -9.58
N GLN A 101 -0.63 -13.60 -10.61
CA GLN A 101 0.55 -13.43 -11.45
C GLN A 101 1.10 -12.03 -11.19
N ALA A 102 2.29 -11.93 -10.63
CA ALA A 102 2.92 -10.62 -10.44
C ALA A 102 3.21 -10.02 -11.83
N ALA A 103 2.68 -8.81 -12.09
CA ALA A 103 2.87 -8.13 -13.38
C ALA A 103 4.33 -7.71 -13.62
N HIS A 104 5.13 -7.64 -12.55
CA HIS A 104 6.57 -7.44 -12.58
C HIS A 104 7.20 -8.45 -11.62
N GLY A 105 8.14 -9.26 -12.12
CA GLY A 105 8.80 -10.31 -11.36
C GLY A 105 9.53 -9.78 -10.11
N PRO A 106 9.99 -10.68 -9.23
CA PRO A 106 10.59 -10.27 -7.96
C PRO A 106 11.80 -9.37 -8.23
N SER A 107 11.78 -8.15 -7.67
CA SER A 107 13.01 -7.42 -7.40
C SER A 107 13.76 -8.23 -6.35
N ALA A 108 14.81 -8.93 -6.79
CA ALA A 108 15.82 -9.50 -5.91
C ALA A 108 16.46 -8.42 -5.03
#